data_AF-A0A5X4PLR6-F1
#
_entry.id   AF-A0A5X4PLR6-F1
#
_cell.length_a   1.000
_cell.length_b   1.000
_cell.length_c   1.000
_cell.angle_alpha   90.00
_cell.angle_beta   90.00
_cell.angle_gamma   90.00
#
_symmetry.space_group_name_H-M   'P 1'
#
loop_
_entity.id
_entity.type
_entity.pdbx_description
1 polymer ?
#
loop_
_entity_poly.entity_id
_entity_poly.type
_entity_poly.pdbx_seq_one_letter_code
_entity_poly.pdbx_strand_id
1 'polypeptide(L)'
;MFRVTCIDLENGGFALYINGHYLPSEDGSGEKLYLGDILERLSRLPGVTTETVERPVPDSDEWNWNDVADSVFPVSVSLSRKMTVAVFKQRLSEYPDDTFCCGTFWLAEDFLALDNSLEAAEIDVAMELTQHNHDANEGFNWSHLRWAINEVKRV
;
A
#
# COMPACT_ATOMS: atom_id res chain seq x y z
N MET A 1 9.11 16.55 -9.89
CA MET A 1 10.33 16.14 -9.16
C MET A 1 9.93 14.97 -8.29
N PHE A 2 10.54 13.82 -8.48
CA PHE A 2 10.21 12.60 -7.76
C PHE A 2 11.14 12.47 -6.55
N ARG A 3 10.61 12.06 -5.40
CA ARG A 3 11.39 11.71 -4.21
C ARG A 3 11.32 10.21 -4.02
N VAL A 4 12.46 9.54 -4.10
CA VAL A 4 12.60 8.14 -3.75
C VAL A 4 13.10 8.07 -2.33
N THR A 5 12.31 7.46 -1.45
CA THR A 5 12.68 7.25 -0.04
C THR A 5 12.92 5.76 0.16
N CYS A 6 14.11 5.44 0.63
CA CYS A 6 14.48 4.14 1.15
C CYS A 6 14.20 4.15 2.66
N ILE A 7 13.47 3.15 3.14
CA ILE A 7 13.27 2.88 4.56
C ILE A 7 14.09 1.64 4.90
N ASP A 8 15.12 1.82 5.73
CA ASP A 8 15.99 0.77 6.25
C ASP A 8 15.51 0.36 7.63
N LEU A 9 15.32 -0.95 7.84
CA LEU A 9 15.02 -1.52 9.14
C LEU A 9 16.27 -2.10 9.79
N GLU A 10 16.31 -2.06 11.12
CA GLU A 10 17.44 -2.55 11.93
C GLU A 10 17.74 -4.04 11.70
N ASN A 11 16.74 -4.84 11.30
CA ASN A 11 16.92 -6.25 10.97
C ASN A 11 17.48 -6.50 9.55
N GLY A 12 17.82 -5.44 8.80
CA GLY A 12 18.28 -5.52 7.42
C GLY A 12 17.17 -5.61 6.38
N GLY A 13 15.89 -5.53 6.79
CA GLY A 13 14.79 -5.32 5.88
C GLY A 13 14.85 -3.92 5.26
N PHE A 14 14.43 -3.78 4.00
CA PHE A 14 14.55 -2.54 3.25
C PHE A 14 13.33 -2.35 2.34
N ALA A 15 12.79 -1.13 2.23
CA ALA A 15 11.71 -0.81 1.29
C ALA A 15 11.94 0.49 0.53
N LEU A 16 11.47 0.52 -0.72
CA LEU A 16 11.47 1.72 -1.57
C LEU A 16 10.08 2.33 -1.67
N TYR A 17 10.06 3.66 -1.64
CA TYR A 17 8.88 4.47 -1.87
C TYR A 17 9.18 5.55 -2.90
N ILE A 18 8.25 5.82 -3.82
CA ILE A 18 8.31 6.99 -4.71
C ILE A 18 7.18 7.95 -4.38
N ASN A 19 7.50 9.17 -3.97
CA ASN A 19 6.55 10.17 -3.49
C ASN A 19 5.61 9.64 -2.39
N GLY A 20 6.10 8.75 -1.53
CA GLY A 20 5.30 8.10 -0.48
C GLY A 20 4.48 6.89 -0.95
N HIS A 21 4.58 6.47 -2.21
CA HIS A 21 3.95 5.25 -2.71
C HIS A 21 4.93 4.08 -2.66
N TYR A 22 4.51 2.98 -2.04
CA TYR A 22 5.27 1.74 -1.96
C TYR A 22 5.65 1.21 -3.35
N LEU A 23 6.90 0.77 -3.51
CA LEU A 23 7.45 0.20 -4.73
C LEU A 23 7.72 -1.32 -4.56
N PRO A 24 8.92 -1.76 -4.12
CA PRO A 24 9.03 -3.04 -3.41
C PRO A 24 9.79 -2.97 -2.09
N SER A 25 9.78 -4.08 -1.35
CA SER A 25 10.62 -4.34 -0.19
C SER A 25 11.39 -5.67 -0.28
N GLU A 26 12.47 -5.75 0.47
CA GLU A 26 13.23 -6.95 0.80
C GLU A 26 13.14 -7.19 2.30
N ASP A 27 12.98 -8.45 2.68
CA ASP A 27 12.86 -8.92 4.07
C ASP A 27 14.22 -9.30 4.69
N GLY A 28 15.33 -8.97 4.03
CA GLY A 28 16.68 -9.33 4.46
C GLY A 28 17.03 -10.82 4.25
N SER A 29 16.15 -11.61 3.63
CA SER A 29 16.37 -13.05 3.38
C SER A 29 17.41 -13.35 2.28
N GLY A 30 17.81 -12.34 1.50
CA GLY A 30 18.80 -12.46 0.42
C GLY A 30 18.24 -13.00 -0.90
N GLU A 31 16.92 -13.17 -1.04
CA GLU A 31 16.28 -13.57 -2.29
C GLU A 31 16.06 -12.38 -3.25
N LYS A 32 17.07 -12.20 -4.12
CA LYS A 32 17.12 -11.43 -5.38
C LYS A 32 15.83 -10.76 -5.89
N LEU A 33 15.64 -9.53 -5.44
CA LEU A 33 15.71 -8.34 -6.31
C LEU A 33 16.76 -7.47 -5.65
N TYR A 34 17.87 -7.10 -6.29
CA TYR A 34 18.78 -6.15 -5.65
C TYR A 34 18.08 -4.77 -5.65
N LEU A 35 17.25 -4.46 -4.66
CA LEU A 35 16.60 -3.15 -4.57
C LEU A 35 17.65 -2.04 -4.43
N GLY A 36 18.84 -2.37 -3.93
CA GLY A 36 20.02 -1.51 -4.03
C GLY A 36 20.33 -1.08 -5.47
N ASP A 37 20.28 -2.00 -6.44
CA ASP A 37 20.49 -1.68 -7.87
C ASP A 37 19.35 -0.82 -8.43
N ILE A 38 18.11 -1.07 -7.99
CA ILE A 38 16.94 -0.28 -8.38
C ILE A 38 17.07 1.15 -7.83
N LEU A 39 17.42 1.29 -6.55
CA LEU A 39 17.69 2.58 -5.91
C LEU A 39 18.83 3.32 -6.62
N GLU A 40 19.94 2.63 -6.92
CA GLU A 40 21.08 3.21 -7.64
C GLU A 40 20.64 3.74 -9.01
N ARG A 41 19.87 2.96 -9.78
CA ARG A 41 19.36 3.40 -11.09
C ARG A 41 18.41 4.57 -10.98
N LEU A 42 17.46 4.54 -10.03
CA LEU A 42 16.50 5.62 -9.81
C LEU A 42 17.21 6.92 -9.40
N SER A 43 18.25 6.84 -8.56
CA SER A 43 19.02 8.00 -8.10
C SER A 43 19.72 8.76 -9.23
N ARG A 44 19.99 8.10 -10.37
CA ARG A 44 20.65 8.68 -11.54
C ARG A 44 19.69 9.36 -12.50
N LEU A 45 18.38 9.22 -12.31
CA LEU A 45 17.39 9.80 -13.22
C LEU A 45 17.24 11.32 -12.96
N PRO A 46 17.16 12.14 -14.02
CA PRO A 46 16.99 13.57 -13.88
C PRO A 46 15.65 13.90 -13.19
N GLY A 47 15.69 14.80 -12.20
CA GLY A 47 14.51 15.20 -11.45
C GLY A 47 14.08 14.21 -10.36
N VAL A 48 14.90 13.19 -10.06
CA VAL A 48 14.77 12.33 -8.88
C VAL A 48 15.66 12.85 -7.75
N THR A 49 15.14 12.81 -6.53
CA THR A 49 15.88 13.02 -5.28
C THR A 49 15.77 11.77 -4.44
N THR A 50 16.85 11.35 -3.80
CA THR A 50 16.88 10.14 -2.98
C THR A 50 17.19 10.46 -1.53
N GLU A 51 16.55 9.73 -0.63
CA GLU A 51 16.80 9.80 0.81
C GLU A 51 16.68 8.41 1.42
N THR A 52 17.51 8.13 2.42
CA THR A 52 17.47 6.90 3.22
C THR A 52 17.10 7.28 4.65
N VAL A 53 16.17 6.53 5.23
CA VAL A 53 15.65 6.75 6.59
C VAL A 53 15.68 5.43 7.35
N GLU A 54 16.41 5.41 8.47
CA GLU A 54 16.44 4.26 9.37
C GLU A 54 15.22 4.26 10.30
N ARG A 55 14.63 3.07 10.52
CA ARG A 55 13.50 2.84 11.42
C ARG A 55 13.65 1.52 12.20
N PRO A 56 13.13 1.46 13.43
CA PRO A 56 13.06 0.20 14.16
C PRO A 56 12.06 -0.74 13.48
N VAL A 57 12.27 -2.04 13.66
CA VAL A 57 11.25 -3.04 13.30
C VAL A 57 10.06 -2.86 14.27
N PRO A 58 8.82 -2.75 13.77
CA PRO A 58 7.64 -2.71 14.65
C PRO A 58 7.55 -3.94 15.55
N ASP A 59 7.10 -3.76 16.80
CA ASP A 59 6.98 -4.83 17.80
C ASP A 59 5.87 -5.86 17.48
N SER A 60 4.92 -5.50 16.61
CA SER A 60 3.80 -6.37 16.21
C SER A 60 4.29 -7.39 15.19
N ASP A 61 3.90 -8.66 15.31
CA ASP A 61 4.16 -9.68 14.27
C ASP A 61 3.28 -9.52 13.03
N GLU A 62 2.23 -8.68 13.09
CA GLU A 62 1.27 -8.41 12.01
C GLU A 62 1.54 -7.08 11.28
N TRP A 63 2.72 -6.49 11.46
CA TRP A 63 3.05 -5.20 10.83
C TRP A 63 3.23 -5.32 9.30
N ASN A 64 3.00 -4.21 8.61
CA ASN A 64 3.28 -4.05 7.19
C ASN A 64 4.16 -2.80 6.95
N TRP A 65 4.76 -2.70 5.76
CA TRP A 65 5.65 -1.58 5.43
C TRP A 65 5.02 -0.19 5.49
N ASN A 66 3.69 -0.08 5.30
CA ASN A 66 2.99 1.19 5.43
C ASN A 66 2.89 1.67 6.89
N ASP A 67 2.87 0.77 7.87
CA ASP A 67 2.94 1.15 9.30
C ASP A 67 4.24 1.91 9.60
N VAL A 68 5.36 1.46 9.02
CA VAL A 68 6.66 2.13 9.14
C VAL A 68 6.67 3.42 8.34
N ALA A 69 6.11 3.40 7.12
CA ALA A 69 6.04 4.56 6.22
C ALA A 69 5.24 5.73 6.82
N ASP A 70 4.18 5.44 7.57
CA ASP A 70 3.36 6.46 8.24
C ASP A 70 4.17 7.24 9.29
N SER A 71 5.29 6.71 9.80
CA SER A 71 6.26 7.42 10.65
C SER A 71 7.33 8.23 9.89
N VAL A 72 7.45 8.02 8.58
CA VAL A 72 8.48 8.63 7.72
C VAL A 72 7.90 9.76 6.89
N PHE A 73 6.72 9.55 6.34
CA PHE A 73 6.06 10.54 5.49
C PHE A 73 5.18 11.44 6.35
N PRO A 74 5.28 12.78 6.23
CA PRO A 74 4.35 13.66 6.91
C PRO A 74 2.92 13.34 6.45
N VAL A 75 1.97 13.36 7.39
CA VAL A 75 0.51 13.15 7.21
C VAL A 75 -0.09 14.03 6.09
N SER A 76 0.68 15.01 5.59
CA SER A 76 0.33 15.93 4.52
C SER A 76 0.11 15.30 3.14
N VAL A 77 0.29 13.99 2.95
CA VAL A 77 -0.54 13.35 1.93
C VAL A 77 -1.86 12.98 2.61
N SER A 78 -2.75 13.96 2.66
CA SER A 78 -4.20 13.70 2.72
C SER A 78 -4.58 12.97 1.43
N LEU A 79 -4.10 11.75 1.27
CA LEU A 79 -4.90 10.75 0.61
C LEU A 79 -6.08 10.61 1.54
N SER A 80 -7.21 11.19 1.15
CA SER A 80 -8.47 10.48 1.36
C SER A 80 -8.20 9.05 0.89
N ARG A 81 -7.77 8.16 1.80
CA ARG A 81 -7.50 6.73 1.53
C ARG A 81 -8.76 6.05 1.00
N LYS A 82 -9.93 6.68 1.20
CA LYS A 82 -11.19 6.39 0.52
C LYS A 82 -11.08 6.67 -0.98
N MET A 83 -10.76 5.63 -1.73
CA MET A 83 -10.91 5.61 -3.17
C MET A 83 -12.39 5.48 -3.53
N THR A 84 -13.01 6.58 -3.98
CA THR A 84 -14.37 6.53 -4.53
C THR A 84 -14.36 6.11 -5.99
N VAL A 85 -15.50 5.64 -6.50
CA VAL A 85 -15.67 5.33 -7.94
C VAL A 85 -15.34 6.53 -8.82
N ALA A 86 -15.72 7.75 -8.42
CA ALA A 86 -15.42 8.96 -9.18
C ALA A 86 -13.91 9.22 -9.27
N VAL A 87 -13.19 9.09 -8.15
CA VAL A 87 -11.73 9.24 -8.10
C VAL A 87 -11.05 8.13 -8.91
N PHE A 88 -11.53 6.89 -8.82
CA PHE A 88 -10.97 5.78 -9.59
C PHE A 88 -11.14 6.00 -11.09
N LYS A 89 -12.33 6.40 -11.54
CA LYS A 89 -12.58 6.77 -12.95
C LYS A 89 -11.67 7.90 -13.42
N GLN A 90 -11.47 8.93 -12.59
CA GLN A 90 -10.56 10.03 -12.93
C GLN A 90 -9.12 9.52 -13.13
N ARG A 91 -8.62 8.63 -12.25
CA ARG A 91 -7.29 8.03 -12.42
C ARG A 91 -7.20 7.18 -13.69
N LEU A 92 -8.20 6.36 -13.97
CA LEU A 92 -8.23 5.54 -15.17
C LEU A 92 -8.28 6.37 -16.46
N SER A 93 -8.89 7.57 -16.43
CA SER A 93 -8.98 8.46 -17.59
C SER A 93 -7.64 9.04 -18.06
N GLU A 94 -6.56 8.86 -17.29
CA GLU A 94 -5.20 9.21 -17.71
C GLU A 94 -4.62 8.22 -18.74
N TYR A 95 -5.25 7.05 -18.90
CA TYR A 95 -4.89 6.03 -19.88
C TYR A 95 -5.86 6.06 -21.07
N PRO A 96 -5.41 5.72 -22.29
CA PRO A 96 -6.31 5.51 -23.43
C PRO A 96 -7.39 4.45 -23.13
N ASP A 97 -8.62 4.68 -23.57
CA ASP A 97 -9.78 3.78 -23.34
C ASP A 97 -9.56 2.35 -23.86
N ASP A 98 -8.70 2.16 -24.86
CA ASP A 98 -8.36 0.87 -25.46
C ASP A 98 -7.15 0.17 -24.80
N THR A 99 -6.61 0.76 -23.73
CA THR A 99 -5.52 0.16 -22.96
C THR A 99 -6.00 -1.13 -22.28
N PHE A 100 -5.37 -2.25 -22.62
CA PHE A 100 -5.62 -3.51 -21.92
C PHE A 100 -5.27 -3.40 -20.44
N CYS A 101 -6.20 -3.79 -19.57
CA CYS A 101 -5.96 -3.87 -18.13
C CYS A 101 -6.63 -5.11 -17.54
N CYS A 102 -6.02 -5.63 -16.47
CA CYS A 102 -6.61 -6.62 -15.57
C CYS A 102 -6.63 -6.00 -14.18
N GLY A 103 -7.81 -5.93 -13.56
CA GLY A 103 -7.96 -5.37 -12.22
C GLY A 103 -9.29 -5.76 -11.61
N THR A 104 -9.30 -5.87 -10.29
CA THR A 104 -10.50 -6.10 -9.48
C THR A 104 -10.69 -4.89 -8.59
N PHE A 105 -11.90 -4.33 -8.56
CA PHE A 105 -12.29 -3.32 -7.59
C PHE A 105 -13.49 -3.86 -6.79
N TRP A 106 -13.58 -3.43 -5.53
CA TRP A 106 -14.58 -3.89 -4.58
C TRP A 106 -15.37 -2.70 -4.05
N LEU A 107 -16.64 -2.91 -3.78
CA LEU A 107 -17.58 -1.93 -3.26
C LEU A 107 -18.14 -2.39 -1.91
N ALA A 108 -18.86 -1.50 -1.23
CA ALA A 108 -19.49 -1.80 0.07
C ALA A 108 -20.40 -3.04 0.00
N GLU A 109 -21.07 -3.26 -1.14
CA GLU A 109 -21.95 -4.40 -1.38
C GLU A 109 -21.21 -5.74 -1.29
N ASP A 110 -19.94 -5.77 -1.63
CA ASP A 110 -19.15 -7.00 -1.54
C ASP A 110 -18.79 -7.33 -0.09
N PHE A 111 -18.50 -6.32 0.74
CA PHE A 111 -18.31 -6.53 2.18
C PHE A 111 -19.60 -7.07 2.82
N LEU A 112 -20.75 -6.51 2.43
CA LEU A 112 -22.08 -6.95 2.85
C LEU A 112 -22.43 -8.36 2.34
N ALA A 113 -21.93 -8.76 1.17
CA ALA A 113 -22.11 -10.12 0.67
C ALA A 113 -21.39 -11.16 1.54
N LEU A 114 -20.26 -10.80 2.14
CA LEU A 114 -19.57 -11.66 3.10
C LEU A 114 -20.15 -11.57 4.52
N ASP A 115 -20.62 -10.39 4.94
CA ASP A 115 -21.26 -10.18 6.23
C ASP A 115 -22.28 -9.04 6.17
N ASN A 116 -23.56 -9.41 6.14
CA ASN A 116 -24.67 -8.46 5.99
C ASN A 116 -25.04 -7.72 7.29
N SER A 117 -24.36 -8.01 8.40
CA SER A 117 -24.57 -7.34 9.68
C SER A 117 -23.73 -6.08 9.84
N LEU A 118 -22.85 -5.79 8.88
CA LEU A 118 -21.95 -4.64 8.95
C LEU A 118 -22.70 -3.32 8.83
N GLU A 119 -22.41 -2.43 9.77
CA GLU A 119 -22.83 -1.03 9.71
C GLU A 119 -21.96 -0.22 8.76
N ALA A 120 -22.47 0.90 8.24
CA ALA A 120 -21.76 1.72 7.26
C ALA A 120 -20.37 2.18 7.74
N ALA A 121 -20.22 2.48 9.04
CA ALA A 121 -18.94 2.86 9.62
C ALA A 121 -17.94 1.70 9.67
N GLU A 122 -18.41 0.48 9.91
CA GLU A 122 -17.56 -0.72 9.92
C GLU A 122 -17.08 -1.07 8.51
N ILE A 123 -17.96 -0.91 7.51
CA ILE A 123 -17.59 -1.07 6.10
C ILE A 123 -16.50 -0.06 5.71
N ASP A 124 -16.66 1.21 6.09
CA ASP A 124 -15.68 2.25 5.80
C ASP A 124 -14.29 1.89 6.37
N VAL A 125 -14.23 1.41 7.62
CA VAL A 125 -12.96 1.00 8.25
C VAL A 125 -12.41 -0.27 7.58
N ALA A 126 -13.26 -1.25 7.27
CA ALA A 126 -12.84 -2.48 6.61
C ALA A 126 -12.26 -2.20 5.21
N MET A 127 -12.89 -1.30 4.44
CA MET A 127 -12.39 -0.87 3.14
C MET A 127 -11.04 -0.14 3.25
N GLU A 128 -10.87 0.71 4.27
CA GLU A 128 -9.59 1.35 4.55
C GLU A 128 -8.49 0.33 4.92
N LEU A 129 -8.81 -0.67 5.76
CA LEU A 129 -7.90 -1.76 6.12
C LEU A 129 -7.51 -2.60 4.91
N THR A 130 -8.48 -3.00 4.08
CA THR A 130 -8.26 -3.74 2.84
C THR A 130 -7.32 -2.99 1.91
N GLN A 131 -7.55 -1.69 1.69
CA GLN A 131 -6.69 -0.85 0.85
C GLN A 131 -5.29 -0.65 1.43
N HIS A 132 -5.19 -0.50 2.75
CA HIS A 132 -3.92 -0.25 3.42
C HIS A 132 -3.00 -1.49 3.46
N ASN A 133 -3.59 -2.67 3.63
CA ASN A 133 -2.89 -3.94 3.76
C ASN A 133 -2.89 -4.75 2.45
N HIS A 134 -3.10 -4.11 1.31
CA HIS A 134 -3.11 -4.81 0.03
C HIS A 134 -1.70 -5.30 -0.35
N ASP A 135 -1.51 -6.62 -0.37
CA ASP A 135 -0.36 -7.29 -0.95
C ASP A 135 -0.68 -7.74 -2.39
N ALA A 136 0.20 -7.42 -3.35
CA ALA A 136 0.07 -7.87 -4.73
C ALA A 136 0.16 -9.40 -4.90
N ASN A 137 0.78 -10.12 -3.95
CA ASN A 137 0.85 -11.58 -3.94
C ASN A 137 -0.49 -12.24 -3.57
N GLU A 138 -1.28 -11.59 -2.71
CA GLU A 138 -2.61 -12.08 -2.31
C GLU A 138 -3.72 -11.52 -3.21
N GLY A 139 -3.56 -10.25 -3.61
CA GLY A 139 -4.53 -9.48 -4.37
C GLY A 139 -5.82 -9.21 -3.59
N PHE A 140 -6.68 -8.34 -4.15
CA PHE A 140 -8.01 -8.13 -3.58
C PHE A 140 -8.93 -9.32 -3.89
N ASN A 141 -9.10 -10.22 -2.92
CA ASN A 141 -9.95 -11.41 -2.99
C ASN A 141 -10.89 -11.53 -1.77
N TRP A 142 -11.87 -12.44 -1.83
CA TRP A 142 -12.84 -12.63 -0.74
C TRP A 142 -12.22 -12.96 0.63
N SER A 143 -11.10 -13.69 0.66
CA SER A 143 -10.38 -14.00 1.90
C SER A 143 -9.74 -12.76 2.51
N HIS A 144 -9.15 -11.89 1.68
CA HIS A 144 -8.58 -10.61 2.12
C HIS A 144 -9.66 -9.67 2.69
N LEU A 145 -10.81 -9.57 2.01
CA LEU A 145 -11.96 -8.81 2.52
C LEU A 145 -12.50 -9.41 3.84
N ARG A 146 -12.54 -10.74 3.96
CA ARG A 146 -12.95 -11.42 5.20
C ARG A 146 -12.01 -11.12 6.35
N TRP A 147 -10.70 -11.14 6.12
CA TRP A 147 -9.70 -10.77 7.11
C TRP A 147 -9.96 -9.34 7.63
N ALA A 148 -10.10 -8.37 6.74
CA ALA A 148 -10.35 -6.97 7.13
C ALA A 148 -11.63 -6.80 7.96
N ILE A 149 -12.71 -7.51 7.59
CA ILE A 149 -13.97 -7.50 8.36
C ILE A 149 -13.77 -8.08 9.77
N ASN A 150 -12.99 -9.15 9.90
CA ASN A 150 -12.70 -9.74 11.21
C ASN A 150 -11.87 -8.78 12.08
N GLU A 151 -10.90 -8.07 11.51
CA GLU A 151 -10.12 -7.08 12.25
C GLU A 151 -10.99 -5.93 12.78
N VAL A 152 -11.96 -5.43 11.99
CA VAL A 152 -12.90 -4.40 12.47
C VAL A 152 -13.72 -4.90 13.67
N LYS A 153 -14.19 -6.14 13.63
CA LYS A 153 -15.04 -6.73 14.69
C LYS A 153 -14.29 -7.17 15.94
N ARG A 154 -12.95 -7.21 15.92
CA ARG A 154 -12.13 -7.53 17.10
C ARG A 154 -12.04 -6.36 18.09
N VAL A 155 -12.39 -5.15 17.67
CA VAL A 155 -12.31 -3.90 18.44
C VAL A 155 -13.55 -3.69 19.30
#